data_AF-A0A954TMU9-F1
#
_entry.id   AF-A0A954TMU9-F1
#
_cell.length_a   1.000
_cell.length_b   1.000
_cell.length_c   1.000
_cell.angle_alpha   90.00
_cell.angle_beta   90.00
_cell.angle_gamma   90.00
#
_symmetry.space_group_name_H-M   'P 1'
#
loop_
_entity.id
_entity.type
_entity.pdbx_description
1 polymer ?
#
loop_
_entity_poly.entity_id
_entity_poly.type
_entity_poly.pdbx_seq_one_letter_code
_entity_poly.pdbx_strand_id
1 'polypeptide(L)'
;MSVSAFMEQHFRHFNARETLASAQAYKQFIADGGKMLVSLAGAMSTAELGISLAEMIRRDKVHAISCTAANLEEDLFNLFAHNEYKVIQDWRALSVQDEVELKAEGFNRVTDTCIPETVMFHMQEWLTKYWIEQAEKGEGKFPYEY
;
A
#
# COMPACT_ATOMS: atom_id res chain seq x y z
N MET A 1 6.32 9.51 27.19
CA MET A 1 6.07 8.05 27.22
C MET A 1 6.17 7.54 25.79
N SER A 2 6.86 6.42 25.54
CA SER A 2 6.92 5.82 24.20
C SER A 2 5.60 5.13 23.84
N VAL A 3 5.33 4.89 22.56
CA VAL A 3 4.15 4.13 22.11
C VAL A 3 4.13 2.74 22.74
N SER A 4 5.28 2.06 22.81
CA SER A 4 5.39 0.73 23.46
C SER A 4 5.01 0.78 24.94
N ALA A 5 5.54 1.74 25.70
CA ALA A 5 5.22 1.89 27.11
C ALA A 5 3.73 2.22 27.34
N PHE A 6 3.14 3.02 26.46
CA PHE A 6 1.71 3.29 26.47
C PHE A 6 0.91 2.00 26.22
N MET A 7 1.24 1.22 25.19
CA MET A 7 0.55 -0.04 24.91
C MET A 7 0.70 -1.03 26.07
N GLU A 8 1.90 -1.22 26.62
CA GLU A 8 2.13 -2.09 27.78
C GLU A 8 1.28 -1.70 29.00
N GLN A 9 1.11 -0.41 29.23
CA GLN A 9 0.28 0.08 30.33
C GLN A 9 -1.22 -0.11 30.07
N HIS A 10 -1.70 0.15 28.85
CA HIS A 10 -3.13 0.32 28.55
C HIS A 10 -3.78 -0.85 27.81
N PHE A 11 -3.05 -1.62 27.01
CA PHE A 11 -3.59 -2.67 26.14
C PHE A 11 -3.72 -4.00 26.88
N ARG A 12 -4.57 -4.05 27.91
CA ARG A 12 -4.64 -5.19 28.84
C ARG A 12 -5.69 -6.24 28.50
N HIS A 13 -6.73 -5.89 27.74
CA HIS A 13 -7.87 -6.76 27.47
C HIS A 13 -8.30 -6.76 26.01
N PHE A 14 -9.00 -7.80 25.58
CA PHE A 14 -9.57 -7.97 24.23
C PHE A 14 -8.54 -7.74 23.11
N ASN A 15 -8.97 -7.20 21.97
CA ASN A 15 -8.13 -6.99 20.79
C ASN A 15 -6.94 -6.06 21.04
N ALA A 16 -7.02 -5.18 22.04
CA ALA A 16 -5.88 -4.36 22.44
C ALA A 16 -4.73 -5.24 22.97
N ARG A 17 -5.03 -6.17 23.88
CA ARG A 17 -4.04 -7.14 24.39
C ARG A 17 -3.44 -7.97 23.26
N GLU A 18 -4.28 -8.48 22.35
CA GLU A 18 -3.80 -9.30 21.23
C GLU A 18 -2.89 -8.50 20.28
N THR A 19 -3.14 -7.21 20.09
CA THR A 19 -2.29 -6.32 19.30
C THR A 19 -0.90 -6.15 19.93
N LEU A 20 -0.85 -5.92 21.25
CA LEU A 20 0.44 -5.84 21.97
C LEU A 20 1.18 -7.18 21.93
N ALA A 21 0.49 -8.29 22.20
CA ALA A 21 1.06 -9.63 22.16
C ALA A 21 1.63 -9.96 20.77
N SER A 22 0.92 -9.61 19.69
CA SER A 22 1.37 -9.80 18.31
C SER A 22 2.63 -8.98 18.01
N ALA A 23 2.69 -7.72 18.46
CA ALA A 23 3.86 -6.87 18.28
C ALA A 23 5.10 -7.42 19.03
N GLN A 24 4.92 -7.90 20.26
CA GLN A 24 5.98 -8.52 21.05
C GLN A 24 6.45 -9.83 20.42
N ALA A 25 5.52 -10.69 19.97
CA ALA A 25 5.84 -11.94 19.29
C ALA A 25 6.62 -11.70 17.98
N TYR A 26 6.21 -10.71 17.17
CA TYR A 26 6.96 -10.31 15.98
C TYR A 26 8.38 -9.90 16.34
N LYS A 27 8.55 -9.02 17.33
CA LYS A 27 9.87 -8.55 17.78
C LYS A 27 10.77 -9.71 18.21
N GLN A 28 10.23 -10.66 18.97
CA GLN A 28 10.95 -11.84 19.41
C GLN A 28 11.33 -12.75 18.23
N PHE A 29 10.39 -13.03 17.33
CA PHE A 29 10.63 -13.85 16.14
C PHE A 29 11.80 -13.32 15.29
N ILE A 30 11.88 -12.01 15.09
CA ILE A 30 13.00 -11.39 14.38
C ILE A 30 14.30 -11.46 15.19
N ALA A 31 14.24 -11.23 16.52
CA ALA A 31 15.41 -11.32 17.39
C ALA A 31 16.02 -12.73 17.40
N ASP A 32 15.18 -13.76 17.24
CA ASP A 32 15.59 -15.17 17.14
C ASP A 32 16.10 -15.55 15.74
N GLY A 33 16.27 -14.58 14.84
CA GLY A 33 16.78 -14.78 13.47
C GLY A 33 15.70 -15.20 12.46
N GLY A 34 14.42 -15.14 12.82
CA GLY A 34 13.30 -15.45 11.95
C GLY A 34 13.18 -14.50 10.76
N LYS A 35 12.64 -15.01 9.65
CA LYS A 35 12.40 -14.27 8.40
C LYS A 35 10.90 -14.08 8.18
N MET A 36 10.47 -12.83 8.14
CA MET A 36 9.05 -12.46 8.03
C MET A 36 8.61 -12.26 6.59
N LEU A 37 7.56 -12.97 6.20
CA LEU A 37 6.77 -12.70 5.01
C LEU A 37 5.51 -11.93 5.41
N VAL A 38 5.21 -10.82 4.72
CA VAL A 38 3.98 -10.05 4.90
C VAL A 38 3.08 -10.27 3.69
N SER A 39 1.82 -10.63 3.94
CA SER A 39 0.79 -10.69 2.90
C SER A 39 -0.10 -9.44 2.95
N LEU A 40 -0.33 -8.79 1.81
CA LEU A 40 -1.07 -7.53 1.73
C LEU A 40 -2.26 -7.63 0.79
N ALA A 41 -3.39 -7.05 1.23
CA ALA A 41 -4.52 -6.79 0.35
C ALA A 41 -4.28 -5.55 -0.51
N GLY A 42 -4.87 -5.50 -1.70
CA GLY A 42 -4.64 -4.42 -2.68
C GLY A 42 -4.88 -3.01 -2.12
N ALA A 43 -5.97 -2.79 -1.37
CA ALA A 43 -6.29 -1.47 -0.82
C ALA A 43 -5.30 -0.97 0.27
N MET A 44 -4.38 -1.81 0.75
CA MET A 44 -3.43 -1.42 1.79
C MET A 44 -2.37 -0.41 1.30
N SER A 45 -2.09 -0.36 -0.01
CA SER A 45 -1.24 0.69 -0.59
C SER A 45 -1.96 2.03 -0.64
N THR A 46 -3.24 2.04 -1.00
CA THR A 46 -4.09 3.25 -0.96
C THR A 46 -4.26 3.76 0.47
N ALA A 47 -4.32 2.85 1.45
CA ALA A 47 -4.30 3.18 2.88
C ALA A 47 -2.91 3.61 3.40
N GLU A 48 -1.93 3.82 2.51
CA GLU A 48 -0.58 4.31 2.79
C GLU A 48 0.24 3.47 3.78
N LEU A 49 -0.07 2.17 3.91
CA LEU A 49 0.70 1.27 4.75
C LEU A 49 2.19 1.21 4.33
N GLY A 50 2.46 1.51 3.05
CA GLY A 50 3.80 1.63 2.47
C GLY A 50 4.75 2.52 3.27
N ILE A 51 4.26 3.59 3.91
CA ILE A 51 5.09 4.51 4.71
C ILE A 51 5.77 3.76 5.87
N SER A 52 4.98 3.03 6.65
CA SER A 52 5.50 2.26 7.80
C SER A 52 6.19 0.97 7.35
N LEU A 53 5.66 0.32 6.31
CA LEU A 53 6.21 -0.92 5.79
C LEU A 53 7.60 -0.72 5.17
N ALA A 54 7.82 0.36 4.42
CA ALA A 54 9.11 0.67 3.84
C ALA A 54 10.21 0.84 4.90
N GLU A 55 9.88 1.45 6.04
CA GLU A 55 10.84 1.54 7.17
C GLU A 55 11.14 0.16 7.77
N MET A 56 10.14 -0.70 7.90
CA MET A 56 10.33 -2.08 8.37
C MET A 56 11.20 -2.90 7.42
N ILE A 57 11.08 -2.71 6.11
CA ILE A 57 11.96 -3.31 5.10
C ILE A 57 13.39 -2.80 5.27
N ARG A 58 13.59 -1.46 5.30
CA ARG A 58 14.92 -0.84 5.44
C ARG A 58 15.65 -1.26 6.73
N ARG A 59 14.91 -1.60 7.79
CA ARG A 59 15.45 -2.10 9.07
C ARG A 59 15.62 -3.63 9.15
N ASP A 60 15.50 -4.34 8.03
CA ASP A 60 15.60 -5.80 7.97
C ASP A 60 14.62 -6.49 8.93
N LYS A 61 13.37 -6.01 8.96
CA LYS A 61 12.28 -6.59 9.76
C LYS A 61 11.25 -7.32 8.91
N VAL A 62 11.11 -6.94 7.64
CA VAL A 62 10.31 -7.63 6.62
C VAL A 62 11.25 -8.15 5.54
N HIS A 63 11.09 -9.41 5.15
CA HIS A 63 12.03 -10.13 4.29
C HIS A 63 11.41 -10.63 2.99
N ALA A 64 10.09 -10.78 2.96
CA ALA A 64 9.32 -11.10 1.76
C ALA A 64 7.96 -10.42 1.82
N ILE A 65 7.40 -10.08 0.66
CA ILE A 65 6.04 -9.53 0.54
C ILE A 65 5.30 -10.34 -0.51
N SER A 66 4.10 -10.79 -0.16
CA SER A 66 3.12 -11.29 -1.11
C SER A 66 2.00 -10.27 -1.21
N CYS A 67 1.78 -9.71 -2.39
CA CYS A 67 0.83 -8.62 -2.59
C CYS A 67 0.18 -8.72 -3.97
N THR A 68 -0.83 -7.90 -4.22
CA THR A 68 -1.45 -7.81 -5.55
C THR A 68 -0.73 -6.77 -6.40
N ALA A 69 -0.91 -6.80 -7.72
CA ALA A 69 -0.36 -5.79 -8.62
C ALA A 69 -0.77 -4.36 -8.23
N ALA A 70 -2.00 -4.19 -7.73
CA ALA A 70 -2.51 -2.91 -7.24
C ALA A 70 -1.63 -2.27 -6.15
N ASN A 71 -0.93 -3.08 -5.33
CA ASN A 71 -0.02 -2.54 -4.34
C ASN A 71 1.21 -1.86 -4.96
N LEU A 72 1.74 -2.43 -6.04
CA LEU A 72 2.90 -1.90 -6.76
C LEU A 72 2.50 -0.71 -7.64
N GLU A 73 1.36 -0.79 -8.32
CA GLU A 73 0.82 0.28 -9.16
C GLU A 73 0.52 1.54 -8.34
N GLU A 74 -0.17 1.39 -7.20
CA GLU A 74 -0.54 2.51 -6.34
C GLU A 74 0.68 3.20 -5.68
N ASP A 75 1.75 2.45 -5.39
CA ASP A 75 3.00 3.03 -4.88
C ASP A 75 3.63 3.97 -5.94
N LEU A 76 3.56 3.58 -7.22
CA LEU A 76 3.95 4.44 -8.34
C LEU A 76 2.96 5.60 -8.53
N PHE A 77 1.65 5.37 -8.37
CA PHE A 77 0.66 6.44 -8.50
C PHE A 77 0.89 7.55 -7.46
N ASN A 78 1.22 7.18 -6.23
CA ASN A 78 1.62 8.14 -5.21
C ASN A 78 2.86 8.94 -5.63
N LEU A 79 3.86 8.30 -6.25
CA LEU A 79 5.04 9.01 -6.76
C LEU A 79 4.68 10.08 -7.81
N PHE A 80 3.73 9.77 -8.71
CA PHE A 80 3.38 10.67 -9.82
C PHE A 80 2.36 11.74 -9.46
N ALA A 81 1.35 11.43 -8.64
CA ALA A 81 0.15 12.26 -8.51
C ALA A 81 -0.42 12.34 -7.09
N HIS A 82 0.34 11.97 -6.04
CA HIS A 82 -0.17 11.99 -4.66
C HIS A 82 -0.85 13.32 -4.26
N ASN A 83 -0.29 14.45 -4.66
CA ASN A 83 -0.83 15.78 -4.33
C ASN A 83 -2.17 16.11 -5.03
N GLU A 84 -2.60 15.28 -5.98
CA GLU A 84 -3.85 15.44 -6.72
C GLU A 84 -4.96 14.53 -6.17
N TYR A 85 -4.64 13.66 -5.19
CA TYR A 85 -5.62 12.77 -4.57
C TYR A 85 -6.65 13.58 -3.79
N LYS A 86 -7.91 13.13 -3.82
CA LYS A 86 -9.02 13.73 -3.06
C LYS A 86 -9.57 12.73 -2.05
N VAL A 87 -9.89 13.20 -0.85
CA VAL A 87 -10.54 12.38 0.18
C VAL A 87 -12.01 12.77 0.32
N ILE A 88 -12.91 11.81 0.21
CA ILE A 88 -14.35 11.95 0.41
C ILE A 88 -14.70 11.51 1.83
N GLN A 89 -15.06 12.49 2.66
CA GLN A 89 -15.38 12.26 4.08
C GLN A 89 -16.56 11.31 4.28
N ASP A 90 -17.67 11.51 3.57
CA ASP A 90 -18.87 10.68 3.67
C ASP A 90 -19.08 9.81 2.42
N TRP A 91 -18.05 9.04 2.05
CA TRP A 91 -18.07 8.21 0.85
C TRP A 91 -19.16 7.13 0.85
N ARG A 92 -19.72 6.79 2.02
CA ARG A 92 -20.81 5.81 2.14
C ARG A 92 -22.18 6.41 1.80
N ALA A 93 -22.31 7.73 1.85
CA ALA A 93 -23.55 8.44 1.53
C ALA A 93 -23.60 8.96 0.08
N LEU A 94 -22.59 8.64 -0.75
CA LEU A 94 -22.56 9.05 -2.16
C LEU A 94 -23.81 8.56 -2.89
N SER A 95 -24.46 9.49 -3.57
CA SER A 95 -25.53 9.20 -4.51
C SER A 95 -24.95 8.67 -5.83
N VAL A 96 -25.83 8.08 -6.65
CA VAL A 96 -25.46 7.67 -8.02
C VAL A 96 -24.95 8.87 -8.84
N GLN A 97 -25.50 10.06 -8.59
CA GLN A 97 -25.11 11.27 -9.31
C GLN A 97 -23.70 11.74 -8.91
N ASP A 98 -23.36 11.65 -7.62
CA ASP A 98 -22.01 12.00 -7.15
C ASP A 98 -20.94 11.10 -7.79
N GLU A 99 -21.23 9.80 -7.97
CA GLU A 99 -20.31 8.86 -8.65
C GLU A 99 -20.13 9.21 -10.13
N VAL A 100 -21.20 9.68 -10.80
CA VAL A 100 -21.13 10.15 -12.19
C VAL A 100 -20.29 11.43 -12.29
N GLU A 101 -20.42 12.32 -11.32
CA GLU A 101 -19.65 13.57 -11.26
C GLU A 101 -18.17 13.31 -10.99
N LEU A 102 -17.82 12.42 -10.05
CA LEU A 102 -16.43 12.00 -9.82
C LEU A 102 -15.79 11.43 -11.09
N LYS A 103 -16.54 10.60 -11.82
CA LYS A 103 -16.07 10.08 -13.11
C LYS A 103 -15.90 11.21 -14.13
N ALA A 104 -16.84 12.15 -14.22
CA ALA A 104 -16.76 13.28 -15.15
C ALA A 104 -15.58 14.21 -14.83
N GLU A 105 -15.20 14.30 -13.56
CA GLU A 105 -14.01 15.01 -13.10
C GLU A 105 -12.69 14.22 -13.32
N GLY A 106 -12.76 12.98 -13.81
CA GLY A 106 -11.59 12.15 -14.09
C GLY A 106 -10.98 11.48 -12.86
N PHE A 107 -11.79 11.07 -11.89
CA PHE A 107 -11.33 10.36 -10.70
C PHE A 107 -11.76 8.89 -10.67
N ASN A 108 -10.80 8.01 -10.36
CA ASN A 108 -11.05 6.63 -9.94
C ASN A 108 -11.11 6.59 -8.41
N ARG A 109 -12.09 5.89 -7.83
CA ARG A 109 -12.27 5.87 -6.37
C ARG A 109 -12.00 4.49 -5.76
N VAL A 110 -11.25 4.49 -4.67
CA VAL A 110 -11.07 3.37 -3.74
C VAL A 110 -11.59 3.84 -2.38
N THR A 111 -12.80 3.42 -2.03
CA THR A 111 -13.50 3.86 -0.80
C THR A 111 -13.56 5.38 -0.66
N ASP A 112 -12.97 5.98 0.34
CA ASP A 112 -12.86 7.43 0.56
C ASP A 112 -11.80 8.11 -0.30
N THR A 113 -10.89 7.38 -0.95
CA THR A 113 -9.75 7.97 -1.66
C THR A 113 -9.99 8.00 -3.16
N CYS A 114 -9.87 9.18 -3.76
CA CYS A 114 -10.03 9.41 -5.19
C CYS A 114 -8.68 9.72 -5.82
N ILE A 115 -8.34 8.95 -6.84
CA ILE A 115 -7.08 8.93 -7.56
C ILE A 115 -7.35 9.53 -8.95
N PRO A 116 -6.60 10.54 -9.41
CA PRO A 116 -6.78 11.09 -10.74
C PRO A 116 -6.48 10.02 -11.80
N GLU A 117 -7.37 9.85 -12.78
CA GLU A 117 -7.21 8.83 -13.83
C GLU A 117 -5.95 9.05 -14.67
N THR A 118 -5.49 10.31 -14.75
CA THR A 118 -4.29 10.73 -15.47
C THR A 118 -3.02 10.05 -14.98
N VAL A 119 -2.99 9.61 -13.72
CA VAL A 119 -1.81 8.96 -13.13
C VAL A 119 -1.41 7.69 -13.88
N MET A 120 -2.39 6.96 -14.42
CA MET A 120 -2.14 5.76 -15.21
C MET A 120 -1.42 6.10 -16.52
N PHE A 121 -1.78 7.21 -17.16
CA PHE A 121 -1.11 7.69 -18.37
C PHE A 121 0.30 8.18 -18.08
N HIS A 122 0.49 8.94 -16.98
CA HIS A 122 1.83 9.35 -16.56
C HIS A 122 2.74 8.14 -16.34
N MET A 123 2.27 7.13 -15.60
CA MET A 123 3.03 5.89 -15.39
C MET A 123 3.32 5.16 -16.70
N GLN A 124 2.30 5.02 -17.58
CA GLN A 124 2.40 4.32 -18.86
C GLN A 124 3.48 4.95 -19.76
N GLU A 125 3.56 6.28 -19.83
CA GLU A 125 4.55 7.01 -20.66
C GLU A 125 6.01 6.65 -20.33
N TRP A 126 6.28 6.28 -19.07
CA TRP A 126 7.59 5.85 -18.61
C TRP A 126 7.79 4.34 -18.79
N LEU A 127 6.85 3.51 -18.31
CA LEU A 127 7.03 2.06 -18.25
C LEU A 127 6.98 1.38 -19.63
N THR A 128 6.12 1.86 -20.53
CA THR A 128 5.88 1.20 -21.83
C THR A 128 7.15 1.10 -22.67
N LYS A 129 8.05 2.09 -22.57
CA LYS A 129 9.32 2.10 -23.31
C LYS A 129 10.19 0.90 -22.94
N TYR A 130 10.30 0.60 -21.64
CA TYR A 130 11.08 -0.53 -21.14
C TYR A 130 10.45 -1.87 -21.52
N TRP A 131 9.13 -1.97 -21.47
CA TRP A 131 8.42 -3.19 -21.85
C TRP A 131 8.53 -3.49 -23.35
N ILE A 132 8.44 -2.47 -24.21
CA ILE A 132 8.64 -2.63 -25.66
C ILE A 132 10.07 -3.12 -25.93
N GLU A 133 11.08 -2.45 -25.38
CA GLU A 133 12.49 -2.83 -25.58
C GLU A 133 12.75 -4.28 -25.14
N GLN A 134 12.20 -4.68 -24.00
CA GLN A 134 12.36 -6.04 -23.50
C GLN A 134 11.62 -7.07 -24.37
N ALA A 135 10.42 -6.75 -24.84
CA ALA A 135 9.65 -7.60 -25.74
C ALA A 135 10.36 -7.82 -27.07
N GLU A 136 10.97 -6.77 -27.64
CA GLU A 136 11.77 -6.87 -28.87
C GLU A 136 13.00 -7.77 -28.72
N LYS A 137 13.58 -7.84 -27.51
CA LYS A 137 14.68 -8.75 -27.16
C LYS A 137 14.23 -10.17 -26.83
N GLY A 138 12.93 -10.41 -26.64
CA GLY A 138 12.40 -11.71 -26.21
C GLY A 138 12.75 -12.09 -24.77
N GLU A 139 13.02 -11.11 -23.91
CA GLU A 139 13.49 -11.32 -22.53
C GLU A 139 12.32 -11.32 -21.53
N GLY A 140 11.70 -12.48 -21.27
CA GLY A 140 10.68 -12.59 -20.22
C GLY A 140 11.28 -12.69 -18.82
N LYS A 141 10.65 -12.06 -17.81
CA LYS A 141 11.02 -12.22 -16.40
C LYS A 141 9.82 -12.64 -15.54
N PHE A 142 10.09 -13.11 -14.32
CA PHE A 142 9.06 -13.29 -13.31
C PHE A 142 8.63 -11.95 -12.71
N PRO A 143 7.39 -11.83 -12.18
CA PRO A 143 6.87 -10.59 -11.62
C PRO A 143 7.76 -9.89 -10.58
N TYR A 144 8.53 -10.65 -9.78
CA TYR A 144 9.41 -10.09 -8.74
C TYR A 144 10.78 -9.61 -9.28
N GLU A 145 11.08 -9.84 -10.56
CA GLU A 145 12.32 -9.42 -11.21
C GLU A 145 12.15 -8.15 -12.07
N TYR A 146 10.90 -7.67 -12.16
CA TYR A 146 10.51 -6.38 -12.71
C TYR A 146 10.54 -5.32 -11.62
#